data_AF-A0A7X8XPR0-F1
#
_entry.id   AF-A0A7X8XPR0-F1
#
_cell.length_a   1.000
_cell.length_b   1.000
_cell.length_c   1.000
_cell.angle_alpha   90.00
_cell.angle_beta   90.00
_cell.angle_gamma   90.00
#
_symmetry.space_group_name_H-M   'P 1'
#
loop_
_entity.id
_entity.type
_entity.pdbx_description
1 polymer ?
#
loop_
_entity_poly.entity_id
_entity_poly.type
_entity_poly.pdbx_seq_one_letter_code
_entity_poly.pdbx_strand_id
1 'polypeptide(L)'
;MPREDWFDGQTLALHRDDFLDENPDWQQYLADGVVLAHEILEQEAKITGMLRELEPKLSDGLHEEITRILLEYEVLVNMALLHVPSLAQGQEAPGPGAPR
;
A
#
# COMPACT_ATOMS: atom_id res chain seq x y z
N MET A 1 -2.48 -12.46 -22.18
CA MET A 1 -1.56 -11.32 -22.08
C MET A 1 -0.13 -11.84 -22.01
N PRO A 2 0.85 -11.23 -22.70
CA PRO A 2 2.26 -11.49 -22.40
C PRO A 2 2.54 -11.18 -20.91
N ARG A 3 3.54 -11.84 -20.31
CA ARG A 3 3.95 -11.50 -18.94
C ARG A 3 4.54 -10.10 -18.97
N GLU A 4 3.84 -9.15 -18.36
CA GLU A 4 4.40 -7.85 -18.05
C GLU A 4 5.38 -8.02 -16.88
N ASP A 5 6.49 -7.29 -16.95
CA ASP A 5 7.43 -7.25 -15.84
C ASP A 5 6.74 -6.64 -14.63
N TRP A 6 7.11 -7.10 -13.44
CA TRP A 6 6.45 -6.65 -12.21
C TRP A 6 6.75 -5.18 -11.89
N PHE A 7 7.82 -4.63 -12.46
CA PHE A 7 8.33 -3.30 -12.14
C PHE A 7 8.40 -2.44 -13.39
N ASP A 8 8.11 -1.15 -13.23
CA ASP A 8 8.17 -0.14 -14.28
C ASP A 8 9.60 0.19 -14.78
N GLY A 9 10.62 -0.41 -14.14
CA GLY A 9 12.04 -0.22 -14.44
C GLY A 9 12.62 1.13 -13.95
N GLN A 10 11.81 1.96 -13.30
CA GLN A 10 12.20 3.27 -12.74
C GLN A 10 12.29 3.22 -11.22
N THR A 11 11.42 2.43 -10.57
CA THR A 11 11.36 2.28 -9.12
C THR A 11 11.04 0.84 -8.70
N LEU A 12 11.08 0.58 -7.39
CA LEU A 12 10.52 -0.65 -6.79
C LEU A 12 8.98 -0.66 -6.79
N ALA A 13 8.33 0.36 -7.38
CA ALA A 13 6.91 0.34 -7.55
C ALA A 13 6.58 -0.76 -8.56
N LEU A 14 5.83 -1.75 -8.08
CA LEU A 14 4.85 -2.44 -8.92
C LEU A 14 4.06 -1.38 -9.69
N HIS A 15 3.45 -1.67 -10.84
CA HIS A 15 2.51 -0.77 -11.55
C HIS A 15 1.35 -0.29 -10.65
N ARG A 16 1.68 0.52 -9.64
CA ARG A 16 0.95 0.77 -8.41
C ARG A 16 0.08 1.97 -8.62
N ASP A 17 0.62 2.99 -9.26
CA ASP A 17 -0.08 4.23 -9.54
C ASP A 17 -1.23 3.92 -10.49
N ASP A 18 -0.96 3.24 -11.61
CA ASP A 18 -1.98 2.76 -12.55
C ASP A 18 -3.02 1.86 -11.84
N PHE A 19 -2.57 0.91 -11.03
CA PHE A 19 -3.48 0.02 -10.30
C PHE A 19 -4.37 0.78 -9.32
N LEU A 20 -3.83 1.71 -8.54
CA LEU A 20 -4.60 2.48 -7.56
C LEU A 20 -5.58 3.43 -8.27
N ASP A 21 -5.16 4.09 -9.34
CA ASP A 21 -6.01 4.98 -10.12
C ASP A 21 -7.23 4.25 -10.69
N GLU A 22 -7.07 3.01 -11.13
CA GLU A 22 -8.14 2.20 -11.70
C GLU A 22 -8.89 1.34 -10.67
N ASN A 23 -8.40 1.19 -9.44
CA ASN A 23 -8.98 0.29 -8.45
C ASN A 23 -10.24 0.90 -7.80
N PRO A 24 -11.42 0.31 -8.02
CA PRO A 24 -12.68 0.88 -7.52
C PRO A 24 -12.76 0.91 -5.99
N ASP A 25 -12.18 -0.07 -5.31
CA ASP A 25 -12.17 -0.13 -3.84
C ASP A 25 -11.28 1.00 -3.30
N TRP A 26 -10.12 1.23 -3.91
CA TRP A 26 -9.24 2.35 -3.52
C TRP A 26 -9.92 3.71 -3.72
N GLN A 27 -10.57 3.92 -4.87
CA GLN A 27 -11.33 5.13 -5.14
C GLN A 27 -12.47 5.34 -4.13
N GLN A 28 -13.11 4.24 -3.69
CA GLN A 28 -14.13 4.26 -2.65
C GLN A 28 -13.54 4.62 -1.28
N TYR A 29 -12.45 3.97 -0.85
CA TYR A 29 -11.81 4.20 0.44
C TYR A 29 -11.24 5.61 0.60
N LEU A 30 -10.94 6.28 -0.50
CA LEU A 30 -10.48 7.68 -0.50
C LEU A 30 -11.60 8.71 -0.68
N ALA A 31 -12.83 8.30 -0.98
CA ALA A 31 -13.89 9.22 -1.41
C ALA A 31 -14.22 10.30 -0.36
N ASP A 32 -14.11 9.98 0.92
CA ASP A 32 -14.31 10.89 2.05
C ASP A 32 -13.01 11.34 2.72
N GLY A 33 -11.86 10.91 2.20
CA GLY A 33 -10.53 11.19 2.71
C GLY A 33 -10.19 10.47 4.02
N VAL A 34 -11.00 9.51 4.48
CA VAL A 34 -10.82 8.79 5.75
C VAL A 34 -11.00 7.29 5.55
N VAL A 35 -9.89 6.54 5.61
CA VAL A 35 -9.96 5.08 5.63
C VAL A 35 -10.42 4.58 7.01
N LEU A 36 -11.54 3.86 7.04
CA LEU A 36 -12.16 3.31 8.24
C LEU A 36 -11.61 1.92 8.58
N ALA A 37 -11.67 1.54 9.86
CA ALA A 37 -11.15 0.25 10.32
C ALA A 37 -11.78 -0.96 9.62
N HIS A 38 -13.07 -0.89 9.28
CA HIS A 38 -13.74 -1.99 8.58
C HIS A 38 -13.30 -2.12 7.11
N GLU A 39 -12.96 -1.01 6.45
CA GLU A 39 -12.44 -1.01 5.07
C GLU A 39 -11.05 -1.67 5.00
N ILE A 40 -10.24 -1.48 6.04
CA ILE A 40 -8.98 -2.21 6.20
C ILE A 40 -9.22 -3.72 6.33
N LEU A 41 -10.20 -4.12 7.16
CA LEU A 41 -10.56 -5.54 7.33
C LEU A 41 -11.12 -6.16 6.05
N GLU A 42 -11.88 -5.41 5.26
CA GLU A 42 -12.37 -5.85 3.96
C GLU A 42 -11.22 -6.09 2.98
N GLN A 43 -10.25 -5.17 2.92
CA GLN A 43 -9.07 -5.33 2.09
C GLN A 43 -8.19 -6.51 2.55
N GLU A 44 -8.02 -6.72 3.87
CA GLU A 44 -7.33 -7.88 4.44
C GLU A 44 -8.00 -9.20 4.04
N ALA A 45 -9.34 -9.25 4.13
CA ALA A 45 -10.12 -10.42 3.74
C ALA A 45 -9.95 -10.72 2.24
N LYS A 46 -9.91 -9.68 1.39
CA LYS A 46 -9.68 -9.81 -0.06
C LYS A 46 -8.31 -10.41 -0.37
N ILE A 47 -7.25 -9.89 0.26
CA ILE A 47 -5.88 -10.42 0.11
C ILE A 47 -5.81 -11.87 0.58
N THR A 48 -6.40 -12.16 1.75
CA THR A 48 -6.44 -13.52 2.30
C THR A 48 -7.16 -14.50 1.39
N GLY A 49 -8.29 -14.10 0.78
CA GLY A 49 -9.00 -14.89 -0.22
C GLY A 49 -8.12 -15.22 -1.42
N MET A 50 -7.46 -14.21 -2.00
CA MET A 50 -6.56 -14.39 -3.14
C MET A 50 -5.39 -15.34 -2.83
N LEU A 51 -4.76 -15.18 -1.65
CA LEU A 51 -3.66 -16.04 -1.23
C LEU A 51 -4.11 -17.49 -1.02
N ARG A 52 -5.27 -17.72 -0.38
CA ARG A 52 -5.84 -19.07 -0.19
C ARG A 52 -6.13 -19.77 -1.52
N GLU A 53 -6.55 -19.03 -2.54
CA GLU A 53 -6.78 -19.58 -3.88
C GLU A 53 -5.49 -19.84 -4.66
N LEU A 54 -4.43 -19.07 -4.38
CA LEU A 54 -3.13 -19.21 -5.02
C LEU A 54 -2.30 -20.34 -4.42
N GLU A 55 -2.28 -20.44 -3.09
CA GLU A 55 -1.46 -21.36 -2.30
C GLU A 55 -1.43 -22.81 -2.83
N PRO A 56 -2.57 -23.49 -3.09
CA PRO A 56 -2.57 -24.87 -3.57
C PRO A 56 -2.07 -25.04 -5.03
N LYS A 57 -1.87 -23.95 -5.77
CA LYS A 57 -1.35 -23.96 -7.16
C LYS A 57 0.18 -23.85 -7.18
N LEU A 58 0.81 -23.58 -6.04
CA LEU A 58 2.25 -23.41 -5.92
C LEU A 58 2.92 -24.76 -5.66
N SER A 59 4.12 -24.95 -6.19
CA SER A 59 5.02 -25.98 -5.66
C SER A 59 5.60 -25.52 -4.32
N ASP A 60 6.10 -26.45 -3.51
CA ASP A 60 6.71 -26.13 -2.21
C ASP A 60 7.79 -25.03 -2.32
N GLY A 61 8.65 -25.09 -3.35
CA GLY A 61 9.68 -24.07 -3.57
C GLY A 61 9.11 -22.70 -3.93
N LEU A 62 8.07 -22.65 -4.77
CA LEU A 62 7.40 -21.37 -5.10
C LEU A 62 6.60 -20.82 -3.93
N HIS A 63 6.03 -21.69 -3.10
CA HIS A 63 5.37 -21.31 -1.85
C HIS A 63 6.36 -20.65 -0.89
N GLU A 64 7.54 -21.22 -0.71
CA GLU A 64 8.60 -20.65 0.12
C GLU A 64 9.05 -19.27 -0.39
N GLU A 65 9.29 -19.14 -1.70
CA GLU A 65 9.69 -17.89 -2.33
C GLU A 65 8.63 -16.79 -2.15
N ILE A 66 7.36 -17.08 -2.44
CA ILE A 66 6.26 -16.11 -2.28
C ILE A 66 6.07 -15.75 -0.81
N THR A 67 6.14 -16.74 0.10
CA THR A 67 6.04 -16.49 1.54
C THR A 67 7.10 -15.50 1.99
N ARG A 68 8.35 -15.68 1.56
CA ARG A 68 9.44 -14.75 1.87
C ARG A 68 9.17 -13.35 1.33
N ILE A 69 8.69 -13.22 0.10
CA ILE A 69 8.35 -11.92 -0.50
C ILE A 69 7.27 -11.21 0.31
N LEU A 70 6.20 -11.91 0.70
CA LEU A 70 5.11 -11.34 1.51
C LEU A 70 5.60 -10.87 2.88
N LEU A 71 6.49 -11.63 3.53
CA LEU A 71 7.08 -11.24 4.81
C LEU A 71 7.96 -9.99 4.70
N GLU A 72 8.79 -9.88 3.65
CA GLU A 72 9.58 -8.68 3.41
C GLU A 72 8.71 -7.47 3.06
N TYR A 73 7.59 -7.68 2.35
CA TYR A 73 6.61 -6.63 2.09
C TYR A 73 5.94 -6.13 3.38
N GLU A 74 5.60 -7.05 4.30
CA GLU A 74 5.07 -6.69 5.62
C GLU A 74 6.08 -5.86 6.42
N VAL A 75 7.37 -6.22 6.39
CA VAL A 75 8.45 -5.41 6.99
C VAL A 75 8.45 -4.00 6.40
N LEU A 76 8.37 -3.86 5.07
CA LEU A 76 8.32 -2.55 4.40
C LEU A 76 7.10 -1.72 4.81
N VAL A 77 5.90 -2.33 4.87
CA VAL A 77 4.67 -1.66 5.31
C VAL A 77 4.83 -1.15 6.74
N ASN A 78 5.34 -1.98 7.65
CA ASN A 78 5.59 -1.57 9.04
C ASN A 78 6.64 -0.46 9.13
N MET A 79 7.71 -0.51 8.32
CA MET A 79 8.68 0.58 8.23
C MET A 79 8.02 1.89 7.80
N ALA A 80 7.14 1.86 6.79
CA ALA A 80 6.43 3.05 6.31
C ALA A 80 5.46 3.61 7.35
N LEU A 81 4.73 2.75 8.07
CA LEU A 81 3.85 3.15 9.17
C LEU A 81 4.59 3.77 10.34
N LEU A 82 5.82 3.30 10.64
CA LEU A 82 6.68 3.91 11.67
C LEU A 82 7.35 5.19 11.17
N HIS A 83 7.69 5.24 9.89
CA HIS A 83 8.33 6.38 9.23
C HIS A 83 7.30 7.45 8.82
N VAL A 84 6.32 7.77 9.66
CA VAL A 84 5.45 8.94 9.41
C VAL A 84 6.35 10.18 9.42
N PRO A 85 6.63 10.83 8.26
CA PRO A 85 7.25 12.14 8.30
C PRO A 85 6.19 13.05 8.91
N SER A 86 6.53 13.77 9.98
CA SER A 86 5.61 14.73 10.58
C SER A 86 5.01 15.64 9.50
N LEU A 87 3.74 15.41 9.14
CA LEU A 87 2.94 16.32 8.31
C LEU A 87 2.59 17.62 9.08
N ALA A 88 3.17 17.83 10.27
CA ALA A 88 2.97 18.99 11.13
C ALA A 88 4.13 20.02 11.04
N GLN A 89 4.60 20.32 9.82
CA GLN A 89 5.34 21.57 9.54
C GLN A 89 4.65 22.33 8.41
N GLY A 90 3.38 22.68 8.62
CA GLY A 90 2.55 23.44 7.68
C GLY A 90 1.54 24.39 8.33
N GLN A 91 1.67 24.66 9.63
CA GLN A 91 1.06 25.84 10.25
C GLN A 91 2.19 26.75 10.70
N GLU A 92 2.55 27.71 9.84
CA GLU A 92 3.33 28.87 10.24
C GLU A 92 2.67 29.48 11.48
N ALA A 93 3.39 29.49 12.59
CA ALA A 93 3.04 30.34 13.73
C ALA A 93 2.89 31.79 13.23
N PRO A 94 1.91 32.57 13.69
CA PRO A 94 1.85 33.98 13.32
C PRO A 94 3.13 34.64 13.84
N GLY A 95 4.00 35.06 12.92
CA GLY A 95 5.24 35.75 13.25
C GLY A 95 4.94 37.02 14.07
N PRO A 96 5.83 37.44 14.98
CA PRO A 96 5.61 38.63 15.78
C PRO A 96 5.80 39.85 14.87
N GLY A 97 4.70 40.40 14.36
CA GLY A 97 4.77 41.56 13.48
C GLY A 97 3.41 42.03 12.94
N ALA A 98 2.65 42.74 13.78
CA ALA A 98 1.70 43.74 13.29
C ALA A 98 2.17 45.13 13.76
N PRO A 99 2.02 46.20 12.94
CA PRO A 99 2.88 47.38 13.02
C PRO A 99 2.31 48.56 13.82
N ARG A 100 3.28 49.36 14.31
CA ARG A 100 3.28 50.72 14.89
C ARG A 100 2.67 50.93 16.28
#